data_AF-A0A2N5VI88-F1
#
_entry.id   AF-A0A2N5VI88-F1
#
_cell.length_a   1.000
_cell.length_b   1.000
_cell.length_c   1.000
_cell.angle_alpha   90.00
_cell.angle_beta   90.00
_cell.angle_gamma   90.00
#
_symmetry.space_group_name_H-M   'P 1'
#
loop_
_entity.id
_entity.type
_entity.pdbx_description
1 polymer ?
#
loop_
_entity_poly.entity_id
_entity_poly.type
_entity_poly.pdbx_seq_one_letter_code
_entity_poly.pdbx_strand_id
1 'polypeptide(L)'
;MSQRVQLLLSDRILGSTFVPQDGIWNYWVGLGPRFQRTTEYTMTLAGQPIPFRDPSDRPNHFSAFQNIAVEEEAMIESAYPFA
;
A
#
# COMPACT_ATOMS: atom_id res chain seq x y z
N MET A 1 -17.20 -20.42 20.60
CA MET A 1 -17.97 -19.50 21.46
C MET A 1 -17.13 -18.25 21.69
N SER A 2 -17.74 -17.07 21.64
CA SER A 2 -17.08 -15.79 21.97
C SER A 2 -17.56 -15.28 23.33
N GLN A 3 -16.67 -14.68 24.11
CA GLN A 3 -17.01 -14.04 25.39
C GLN A 3 -16.82 -12.52 25.27
N ARG A 4 -17.82 -11.74 25.70
CA ARG A 4 -17.71 -10.28 25.75
C ARG A 4 -16.89 -9.86 26.97
N VAL A 5 -15.92 -8.98 26.74
CA VAL A 5 -15.05 -8.40 27.77
C VAL A 5 -15.11 -6.88 27.71
N GLN A 6 -14.63 -6.21 28.76
CA GLN A 6 -14.54 -4.75 28.80
C GLN A 6 -13.31 -4.26 28.02
N LEU A 7 -13.50 -3.27 27.17
CA LEU A 7 -12.45 -2.55 26.46
C LEU A 7 -12.68 -1.05 26.64
N LEU A 8 -11.67 -0.33 27.10
CA LEU A 8 -11.72 1.12 27.31
C LEU A 8 -10.75 1.81 26.35
N LEU A 9 -11.17 2.94 25.80
CA LEU A 9 -10.30 3.81 25.02
C LEU A 9 -9.64 4.81 25.97
N SER A 10 -8.36 5.07 25.76
CA SER A 10 -7.60 6.03 26.56
C SER A 10 -6.76 6.92 25.67
N ASP A 11 -6.78 8.20 25.99
CA ASP A 11 -5.90 9.25 25.48
C ASP A 11 -4.64 9.43 26.34
N ARG A 12 -4.53 8.70 27.46
CA ARG A 12 -3.41 8.81 28.42
C ARG A 12 -2.19 7.97 28.05
N ILE A 13 -2.35 7.04 27.12
CA ILE A 13 -1.31 6.09 26.71
C ILE A 13 -1.20 6.16 25.19
N LEU A 14 0.01 6.40 24.68
CA LEU A 14 0.30 6.32 23.25
C LEU A 14 0.72 4.90 22.90
N GLY A 15 0.00 4.30 21.95
CA GLY A 15 0.39 3.01 21.36
C GLY A 15 1.53 3.17 20.36
N SER A 16 1.98 2.05 19.82
CA SER A 16 2.92 2.00 18.71
C SER A 16 2.47 0.96 17.70
N THR A 17 2.89 1.11 16.45
CA THR A 17 2.55 0.17 15.38
C THR A 17 3.82 -0.51 14.89
N PHE A 18 3.74 -1.82 14.72
CA PHE A 18 4.78 -2.58 14.06
C PHE A 18 4.25 -3.05 12.71
N VAL A 19 5.10 -3.01 11.71
CA VAL A 19 4.79 -3.43 10.34
C VAL A 19 5.83 -4.43 9.87
N PRO A 20 5.52 -5.26 8.85
CA PRO A 20 6.52 -6.03 8.14
C PRO A 20 7.68 -5.14 7.68
N GLN A 21 8.91 -5.66 7.69
CA GLN A 21 10.12 -4.89 7.37
C GLN A 21 10.10 -4.31 5.93
N ASP A 22 9.41 -4.98 5.01
CA ASP A 22 9.16 -4.52 3.64
C ASP A 22 8.05 -3.46 3.54
N GLY A 23 7.38 -3.16 4.65
CA GLY A 23 6.29 -2.16 4.75
C GLY A 23 4.95 -2.64 4.21
N ILE A 24 4.91 -3.75 3.47
CA ILE A 24 3.72 -4.28 2.81
C ILE A 24 2.98 -5.21 3.77
N TRP A 25 1.84 -4.74 4.24
CA TRP A 25 0.95 -5.54 5.11
C TRP A 25 -0.31 -6.00 4.38
N ASN A 26 -0.67 -5.36 3.26
CA ASN A 26 -1.91 -5.65 2.55
C ASN A 26 -1.68 -6.55 1.32
N TYR A 27 -2.16 -7.79 1.41
CA TYR A 27 -2.06 -8.77 0.32
C TYR A 27 -3.34 -8.91 -0.51
N TRP A 28 -4.35 -8.05 -0.30
CA TRP A 28 -5.65 -8.19 -0.95
C TRP A 28 -5.61 -7.86 -2.46
N VAL A 29 -5.17 -6.64 -2.82
CA VAL A 29 -5.26 -6.15 -4.20
C VAL A 29 -3.96 -6.42 -4.95
N GLY A 30 -3.95 -7.45 -5.82
CA GLY A 30 -2.84 -7.69 -6.75
C GLY A 30 -1.65 -8.47 -6.19
N LEU A 31 -1.53 -8.62 -4.86
CA LEU A 31 -0.49 -9.42 -4.20
C LEU A 31 -0.99 -10.77 -3.64
N GLY A 32 -2.28 -11.09 -3.82
CA GLY A 32 -2.89 -12.31 -3.28
C GLY A 32 -2.13 -13.61 -3.59
N PRO A 33 -1.63 -13.84 -4.83
CA PRO A 33 -0.84 -15.04 -5.14
C PRO A 33 0.49 -15.15 -4.39
N ARG A 34 1.01 -14.04 -3.83
CA ARG A 34 2.26 -14.03 -3.04
C ARG A 34 2.04 -14.41 -1.57
N PHE A 35 0.79 -14.37 -1.10
CA PHE A 35 0.47 -14.72 0.28
C PHE A 35 0.53 -16.24 0.47
N GLN A 36 1.32 -16.69 1.45
CA GLN A 36 1.35 -18.09 1.89
C GLN A 36 1.19 -18.14 3.41
N ARG A 37 0.57 -19.22 3.91
CA ARG A 37 0.38 -19.41 5.36
C ARG A 37 1.70 -19.60 6.11
N THR A 38 2.74 -20.01 5.40
CA THR A 38 4.09 -20.27 5.91
C THR A 38 5.06 -19.13 5.63
N THR A 39 4.60 -17.99 5.11
CA THR A 39 5.47 -16.84 4.83
C THR A 39 6.08 -16.32 6.13
N GLU A 40 7.40 -16.37 6.21
CA GLU A 40 8.16 -15.73 7.28
C GLU A 40 8.31 -14.24 7.00
N TYR A 41 8.20 -13.43 8.05
CA TYR A 41 8.38 -11.98 7.96
C TYR A 41 9.08 -11.46 9.21
N THR A 42 9.88 -10.43 9.04
CA THR A 42 10.48 -9.67 10.14
C THR A 42 9.65 -8.42 10.40
N MET A 43 9.52 -8.01 11.65
CA MET A 43 8.77 -6.82 12.05
C MET A 43 9.72 -5.67 12.37
N THR A 44 9.33 -4.47 11.98
CA THR A 44 10.02 -3.23 12.34
C THR A 44 9.03 -2.26 13.01
N LEU A 45 9.55 -1.42 13.90
CA LEU A 45 8.78 -0.33 14.48
C LEU A 45 8.48 0.69 13.37
N ALA A 46 7.21 1.02 13.19
CA ALA A 46 6.78 2.08 12.28
C ALA A 46 6.02 3.16 13.04
N GLY A 47 6.14 4.41 12.57
CA GLY A 47 5.31 5.49 13.07
C GLY A 47 3.84 5.33 12.67
N GLN A 48 3.59 5.02 11.40
CA GLN A 48 2.26 4.82 10.83
C GLN A 48 2.34 3.69 9.79
N PRO A 49 1.36 2.77 9.74
CA PRO A 49 1.26 1.82 8.65
C PRO A 49 0.86 2.54 7.36
N ILE A 50 1.28 2.02 6.21
CA ILE A 50 0.84 2.55 4.91
C ILE A 50 -0.68 2.41 4.76
N PRO A 51 -1.36 3.34 4.04
CA PRO A 51 -2.81 3.25 3.84
C PRO A 51 -3.24 2.00 3.07
N PHE A 52 -4.48 1.54 3.26
CA PHE A 52 -5.01 0.34 2.58
C PHE A 52 -4.91 0.37 1.04
N ARG A 53 -4.95 1.57 0.42
CA ARG A 53 -4.81 1.74 -1.03
C ARG A 53 -3.47 2.38 -1.40
N ASP A 54 -2.42 2.19 -0.63
CA ASP A 54 -1.10 2.68 -1.00
C ASP A 54 -0.68 2.11 -2.37
N PRO A 55 -0.02 2.88 -3.25
CA PRO A 55 0.49 2.36 -4.52
C PRO A 55 1.42 1.17 -4.38
N SER A 56 2.21 1.12 -3.30
CA SER A 56 3.20 0.08 -3.02
C SER A 56 2.58 -1.32 -2.89
N ASP A 57 1.36 -1.39 -2.38
CA ASP A 57 0.63 -2.66 -2.20
C ASP A 57 -0.03 -3.17 -3.49
N ARG A 58 -0.07 -2.36 -4.56
CA ARG A 58 -0.79 -2.66 -5.81
C ARG A 58 0.04 -2.36 -7.06
N PRO A 59 1.31 -2.82 -7.14
CA PRO A 59 2.23 -2.45 -8.20
C PRO A 59 1.69 -2.78 -9.60
N ASN A 60 0.91 -3.85 -9.73
CA ASN A 60 0.31 -4.27 -11.00
C ASN A 60 -0.63 -3.21 -11.62
N HIS A 61 -1.24 -2.34 -10.81
CA HIS A 61 -2.09 -1.25 -11.31
C HIS A 61 -1.27 -0.12 -11.95
N PHE A 62 0.00 0.01 -11.55
CA PHE A 62 0.90 1.07 -12.01
C PHE A 62 1.93 0.57 -13.01
N SER A 63 2.05 -0.74 -13.23
CA SER A 63 2.90 -1.31 -14.27
C SER A 63 2.15 -1.54 -15.60
N ALA A 64 0.82 -1.47 -15.60
CA ALA A 64 -0.04 -1.82 -16.74
C ALA A 64 -0.13 -0.73 -17.84
N PHE A 65 0.95 0.02 -18.09
CA PHE A 65 0.98 1.07 -19.13
C PHE A 65 1.62 0.63 -20.45
N GLN A 66 1.90 -0.67 -20.63
CA GLN A 66 2.68 -1.18 -21.77
C GLN A 66 2.03 -1.03 -23.17
N ASN A 67 0.79 -0.55 -23.27
CA ASN A 67 0.08 -0.45 -24.56
C ASN A 67 -0.16 0.98 -25.07
N ILE A 68 0.40 2.02 -24.45
CA ILE A 68 0.30 3.42 -24.94
C ILE A 68 1.71 3.98 -25.19
N ALA A 69 2.55 3.18 -25.87
CA ALA A 69 3.82 3.64 -26.41
C ALA A 69 3.85 3.62 -27.95
N VAL A 70 2.71 3.35 -28.58
CA VAL A 70 2.60 3.31 -30.05
C VAL A 70 1.34 4.04 -30.47
N GLU A 71 1.40 5.36 -30.36
CA GLU A 71 0.78 6.32 -31.28
C GLU A 71 1.26 7.69 -30.81
N GLU A 72 2.34 8.16 -31.45
CA GLU A 72 2.76 9.55 -31.38
C GLU A 72 1.64 10.39 -32.01
N GLU A 73 0.60 10.69 -31.25
CA GLU A 73 -0.37 11.70 -31.63
C GLU A 73 0.40 13.01 -31.75
N ALA A 74 0.31 13.63 -32.93
CA ALA A 74 1.03 14.86 -33.25
C ALA A 74 0.88 15.87 -32.11
N MET A 75 2.01 16.22 -31.48
CA MET A 75 2.09 17.27 -30.47
C MET A 75 1.40 18.53 -31.02
N ILE A 76 0.24 18.87 -30.45
CA ILE A 76 -0.31 20.22 -30.59
C ILE A 76 0.71 21.11 -29.90
N GLU A 77 1.38 21.97 -30.65
CA GLU A 77 2.37 22.93 -30.14
C GLU A 77 1.68 23.88 -29.15
N SER A 78 1.62 23.44 -27.89
CA SER A 78 1.18 24.24 -26.76
C SER A 78 2.43 24.71 -26.04
N ALA A 79 2.87 25.92 -26.37
CA ALA A 79 3.88 26.58 -25.57
C ALA A 79 3.33 26.69 -24.15
N TYR A 80 3.89 25.95 -23.20
CA TYR A 80 3.53 26.05 -21.78
C TYR A 80 3.97 27.43 -21.27
N PRO A 81 3.05 28.37 -21.01
CA PRO A 81 3.40 29.76 -20.70
C PRO A 81 3.85 29.95 -19.24
N PHE A 82 4.02 28.85 -18.50
CA PHE A 82 4.35 28.86 -17.06
C PHE A 82 5.41 27.80 -16.70
N ALA A 83 6.12 27.24 -17.69
CA ALA A 83 7.34 26.47 -17.42
C ALA A 83 8.52 27.43 -17.22
#